data_AF-V5GEE5-F1
#
_entry.id   AF-V5GEE5-F1
#
_cell.length_a   1.000
_cell.length_b   1.000
_cell.length_c   1.000
_cell.angle_alpha   90.00
_cell.angle_beta   90.00
_cell.angle_gamma   90.00
#
_symmetry.space_group_name_H-M   'P 1'
#
loop_
_entity.id
_entity.type
_entity.pdbx_description
1 polymer ?
#
loop_
_entity_poly.entity_id
_entity_poly.type
_entity_poly.pdbx_seq_one_letter_code
_entity_poly.pdbx_strand_id
1 'polypeptide(L)'
;MSGEVSDAVKKCCNILKNSTSDTEKFAALFMVTKLVKGKHATPAAKKAIFEAIGFDFLRRLLLTSDVPVDCPPSIYKSVALSIITVFCNEEELATKKEMIDFVPVFLEIVKAADESENDDSLMAIGEAYNCLK
;
A
#
# COMPACT_ATOMS: atom_id res chain seq x y z
N MET A 1 -24.15 8.41 -7.50
CA MET A 1 -24.50 8.49 -6.06
C MET A 1 -23.20 8.53 -5.29
N SER A 2 -22.85 9.66 -4.68
CA SER A 2 -21.67 9.79 -3.84
C SER A 2 -21.88 8.92 -2.60
N GLY A 3 -21.49 7.65 -2.67
CA GLY A 3 -21.77 6.66 -1.65
C GLY A 3 -21.11 7.06 -0.34
N GLU A 4 -21.91 7.25 0.70
CA GLU A 4 -21.40 7.52 2.03
C GLU A 4 -20.40 6.44 2.45
N VAL A 5 -19.28 6.90 2.98
CA VAL A 5 -18.25 6.04 3.53
C VAL A 5 -18.80 5.37 4.80
N SER A 6 -18.71 4.04 4.87
CA SER A 6 -19.25 3.30 6.02
C SER A 6 -18.54 3.66 7.32
N ASP A 7 -19.19 3.46 8.46
CA ASP A 7 -18.60 3.76 9.77
C ASP A 7 -17.35 2.91 10.06
N ALA A 8 -17.29 1.69 9.51
CA ALA A 8 -16.11 0.85 9.57
C ALA A 8 -14.90 1.52 8.87
N VAL A 9 -15.13 2.14 7.72
CA VAL A 9 -14.08 2.86 6.99
C VAL A 9 -13.70 4.15 7.71
N LYS A 10 -14.67 4.92 8.24
CA LYS A 10 -14.38 6.10 9.07
C LYS A 10 -13.54 5.75 10.29
N LYS A 11 -13.87 4.65 10.98
CA LYS A 11 -13.10 4.15 12.12
C LYS A 11 -11.67 3.76 11.72
N CYS A 12 -11.50 3.08 10.59
CA CYS A 12 -10.18 2.75 10.04
C CYS A 12 -9.35 4.02 9.80
N CYS A 13 -9.95 5.01 9.12
CA CYS A 13 -9.29 6.26 8.80
C CYS A 13 -8.87 7.02 10.08
N ASN A 14 -9.73 7.03 11.11
CA ASN A 14 -9.39 7.66 12.38
C ASN A 14 -8.23 6.95 13.08
N ILE A 15 -8.17 5.62 13.05
CA ILE A 15 -7.03 4.89 13.63
C ILE A 15 -5.75 5.27 12.88
N LEU A 16 -5.74 5.18 11.55
CA LEU A 16 -4.57 5.49 10.71
C LEU A 16 -4.06 6.92 10.89
N LYS A 17 -4.97 7.90 11.00
CA LYS A 17 -4.61 9.31 11.18
C LYS A 17 -4.08 9.64 12.57
N ASN A 18 -4.55 8.93 13.60
CA ASN A 18 -4.16 9.18 14.99
C ASN A 18 -3.05 8.25 15.50
N SER A 19 -2.57 7.31 14.68
CA SER A 19 -1.41 6.49 15.01
C SER A 19 -0.18 7.36 15.27
N THR A 20 0.51 7.08 16.38
CA THR A 20 1.67 7.84 16.86
C THR A 20 3.00 7.28 16.36
N SER A 21 3.00 6.06 15.81
CA SER A 21 4.17 5.39 15.25
C SER A 21 3.86 4.64 13.96
N ASP A 22 4.89 4.37 13.16
CA ASP A 22 4.77 3.55 11.95
C ASP A 22 4.39 2.10 12.30
N THR A 23 4.76 1.60 13.49
CA THR A 23 4.32 0.29 14.00
C THR A 23 2.82 0.23 14.23
N GLU A 24 2.23 1.26 14.85
CA GLU A 24 0.77 1.36 15.03
C GLU A 24 0.05 1.47 13.68
N LYS A 25 0.59 2.27 12.74
CA LYS A 25 0.05 2.36 11.38
C LYS A 25 0.10 1.01 10.67
N PHE A 26 1.21 0.29 10.77
CA PHE A 26 1.38 -1.03 10.17
C PHE A 26 0.36 -2.03 10.72
N ALA A 27 0.15 -2.06 12.04
CA ALA A 27 -0.89 -2.90 12.64
C ALA A 27 -2.30 -2.53 12.11
N ALA A 28 -2.58 -1.25 11.93
CA ALA A 28 -3.85 -0.77 11.39
C ALA A 28 -4.08 -1.20 9.92
N LEU A 29 -3.03 -1.50 9.15
CA LEU A 29 -3.17 -2.01 7.78
C LEU A 29 -3.91 -3.36 7.72
N PHE A 30 -3.89 -4.14 8.79
CA PHE A 30 -4.70 -5.37 8.86
C PHE A 30 -6.20 -5.10 8.76
N MET A 31 -6.66 -3.93 9.21
CA MET A 31 -8.04 -3.49 9.02
C MET A 31 -8.28 -2.99 7.59
N VAL A 32 -7.28 -2.33 6.98
CA VAL A 32 -7.32 -1.88 5.59
C VAL A 32 -7.55 -3.06 4.64
N THR A 33 -6.77 -4.14 4.76
CA THR A 33 -6.87 -5.31 3.87
C THR A 33 -8.27 -5.96 3.90
N LYS A 34 -8.94 -5.92 5.04
CA LYS A 34 -10.33 -6.40 5.20
C LYS A 34 -11.35 -5.46 4.53
N LEU A 35 -11.13 -4.16 4.60
CA LEU A 35 -12.07 -3.16 4.09
C LEU A 35 -11.96 -2.97 2.58
N VAL A 36 -10.75 -3.02 2.02
CA VAL A 36 -10.50 -2.78 0.58
C VAL A 36 -10.78 -3.99 -0.32
N LYS A 37 -10.93 -5.19 0.27
CA LYS A 37 -11.35 -6.42 -0.43
C LYS A 37 -12.79 -6.84 -0.12
N GLY A 38 -13.47 -6.11 0.78
CA GLY A 38 -14.79 -6.46 1.30
C GLY A 38 -15.93 -5.63 0.71
N LYS A 39 -17.13 -5.80 1.28
CA LYS A 39 -18.36 -5.09 0.89
C LYS A 39 -18.29 -3.56 1.05
N HIS A 40 -17.26 -3.04 1.71
CA HIS A 40 -17.03 -1.62 1.96
C HIS A 40 -16.05 -0.98 0.96
N ALA A 41 -15.56 -1.73 -0.02
CA ALA A 41 -14.54 -1.29 -0.98
C ALA A 41 -15.11 -0.40 -2.11
N THR A 42 -15.82 0.67 -1.75
CA THR A 42 -16.25 1.69 -2.73
C THR A 42 -15.08 2.58 -3.13
N PRO A 43 -15.11 3.23 -4.32
CA PRO A 43 -14.07 4.18 -4.71
C PRO A 43 -13.84 5.29 -3.67
N ALA A 44 -14.93 5.83 -3.11
CA ALA A 44 -14.87 6.82 -2.04
C ALA A 44 -14.20 6.29 -0.76
N ALA A 45 -14.45 5.03 -0.39
CA ALA A 45 -13.80 4.39 0.75
C ALA A 45 -12.30 4.17 0.49
N LYS A 46 -11.91 3.68 -0.70
CA LYS A 46 -10.52 3.49 -1.07
C LYS A 46 -9.75 4.81 -1.03
N LYS A 47 -10.32 5.89 -1.59
CA LYS A 47 -9.75 7.24 -1.52
C LYS A 47 -9.56 7.72 -0.09
N ALA A 48 -10.60 7.61 0.75
CA ALA A 48 -10.54 8.02 2.15
C ALA A 48 -9.46 7.25 2.93
N ILE A 49 -9.34 5.94 2.69
CA ILE A 49 -8.32 5.10 3.32
C ILE A 49 -6.91 5.49 2.84
N PHE A 50 -6.70 5.67 1.53
CA PHE A 50 -5.40 6.08 1.00
C PHE A 50 -4.90 7.38 1.65
N GLU A 51 -5.78 8.39 1.71
CA GLU A 51 -5.49 9.68 2.34
C GLU A 51 -5.23 9.55 3.85
N ALA A 52 -5.86 8.59 4.52
CA ALA A 52 -5.64 8.33 5.94
C ALA A 52 -4.32 7.59 6.23
N ILE A 53 -3.90 6.66 5.36
CA ILE A 53 -2.63 5.95 5.48
C ILE A 53 -1.47 6.97 5.37
N GLY A 54 -1.54 7.82 4.35
CA GLY A 54 -0.53 8.83 4.05
C GLY A 54 0.60 8.28 3.18
N PHE A 55 0.98 9.07 2.17
CA PHE A 55 1.98 8.70 1.17
C PHE A 55 3.36 8.43 1.77
N ASP A 56 3.82 9.30 2.68
CA ASP A 56 5.16 9.15 3.28
C ASP A 56 5.31 7.84 4.05
N PHE A 57 4.23 7.38 4.70
CA PHE A 57 4.22 6.10 5.39
C PHE A 57 4.34 4.94 4.39
N LEU A 58 3.57 4.95 3.29
CA LEU A 58 3.69 3.92 2.25
C LEU A 58 5.08 3.89 1.62
N ARG A 59 5.68 5.07 1.39
CA ARG A 59 7.05 5.17 0.87
C ARG A 59 8.08 4.62 1.84
N ARG A 60 8.00 4.95 3.13
CA ARG A 60 8.88 4.36 4.15
C ARG A 60 8.68 2.86 4.27
N LEU A 61 7.43 2.39 4.23
CA LEU A 61 7.11 0.97 4.30
C LEU A 61 7.67 0.18 3.11
N LEU A 62 7.66 0.77 1.91
CA LEU A 62 8.16 0.16 0.69
C LEU A 62 9.69 0.09 0.62
N LEU A 63 10.38 1.09 1.21
CA LEU A 63 11.83 1.28 1.07
C LEU A 63 12.63 0.89 2.32
N THR A 64 11.97 0.67 3.47
CA THR A 64 12.68 0.38 4.71
C THR A 64 13.42 -0.95 4.63
N SER A 65 14.66 -0.93 5.11
CA SER A 65 15.43 -2.14 5.48
C SER A 65 15.58 -2.26 7.00
N ASP A 66 15.09 -1.27 7.75
CA ASP A 66 15.05 -1.27 9.21
C ASP A 66 13.79 -2.01 9.65
N VAL A 67 13.98 -3.26 10.03
CA VAL A 67 12.92 -4.21 10.39
C VAL A 67 13.36 -5.03 11.61
N PRO A 68 12.41 -5.55 12.39
CA PRO A 68 12.73 -6.46 13.50
C PRO A 68 13.54 -7.67 13.03
N VAL A 69 14.39 -8.21 13.91
CA VAL A 69 15.31 -9.33 13.62
C VAL A 69 14.60 -10.56 13.01
N ASP A 70 13.33 -10.78 13.36
CA ASP A 70 12.53 -11.92 12.90
C ASP A 70 11.58 -11.59 11.73
N CYS A 71 11.70 -10.41 11.10
CA CYS A 71 10.83 -10.01 10.01
C CYS A 71 11.62 -9.49 8.80
N PRO A 72 11.71 -10.23 7.69
CA PRO A 72 12.50 -9.80 6.55
C PRO A 72 11.90 -8.56 5.87
N PRO A 73 12.72 -7.64 5.32
CA PRO A 73 12.24 -6.44 4.63
C PRO A 73 11.26 -6.72 3.48
N SER A 74 11.35 -7.90 2.87
CA SER A 74 10.46 -8.36 1.79
C SER A 74 8.99 -8.38 2.22
N ILE A 75 8.68 -8.63 3.50
CA ILE A 75 7.30 -8.65 4.00
C ILE A 75 6.71 -7.24 4.00
N TYR A 76 7.46 -6.25 4.49
CA TYR A 76 7.04 -4.85 4.52
C TYR A 76 6.82 -4.34 3.09
N LYS A 77 7.76 -4.66 2.20
CA LYS A 77 7.69 -4.35 0.77
C LYS A 77 6.45 -4.95 0.11
N SER A 78 6.17 -6.23 0.34
CA SER A 78 4.98 -6.91 -0.21
C SER A 78 3.70 -6.30 0.33
N VAL A 79 3.61 -5.98 1.63
CA VAL A 79 2.42 -5.33 2.18
C VAL A 79 2.20 -3.95 1.56
N ALA A 80 3.27 -3.16 1.40
CA ALA A 80 3.20 -1.85 0.76
C ALA A 80 2.71 -1.97 -0.70
N LEU A 81 3.30 -2.86 -1.49
CA LEU A 81 2.95 -3.08 -2.88
C LEU A 81 1.50 -3.58 -3.06
N SER A 82 1.06 -4.52 -2.23
CA SER A 82 -0.33 -5.00 -2.20
C SER A 82 -1.34 -3.86 -2.01
N ILE A 83 -1.03 -2.92 -1.12
CA ILE A 83 -1.91 -1.77 -0.83
C ILE A 83 -1.87 -0.76 -1.97
N ILE A 84 -0.67 -0.42 -2.44
CA ILE A 84 -0.45 0.52 -3.55
C ILE A 84 -1.14 0.01 -4.82
N THR A 85 -1.04 -1.29 -5.13
CA THR A 85 -1.70 -1.93 -6.28
C THR A 85 -3.22 -1.71 -6.24
N VAL A 86 -3.85 -1.84 -5.06
CA VAL A 86 -5.30 -1.59 -4.92
C VAL A 86 -5.65 -0.15 -5.30
N PHE A 87 -4.78 0.81 -5.01
CA PHE A 87 -5.00 2.22 -5.35
C PHE A 87 -4.62 2.55 -6.80
N CYS A 88 -3.61 1.90 -7.40
CA CYS A 88 -3.32 2.01 -8.83
C CYS A 88 -4.49 1.56 -9.71
N ASN A 89 -5.30 0.60 -9.24
CA ASN A 89 -6.50 0.15 -9.95
C ASN A 89 -7.67 1.15 -9.93
N GLU A 90 -7.54 2.28 -9.22
CA GLU A 90 -8.52 3.36 -9.22
C GLU A 90 -7.95 4.56 -10.00
N GLU A 91 -8.51 4.85 -11.18
CA GLU A 91 -7.99 5.87 -12.12
C GLU A 91 -7.79 7.26 -11.46
N GLU A 92 -8.72 7.67 -10.58
CA GLU A 92 -8.63 8.93 -9.85
C GLU A 92 -7.46 8.97 -8.85
N LEU A 93 -7.05 7.81 -8.31
CA LEU A 93 -5.91 7.73 -7.39
C LEU A 93 -4.60 7.55 -8.16
N ALA A 94 -4.58 6.72 -9.20
CA ALA A 94 -3.40 6.43 -10.01
C ALA A 94 -2.80 7.69 -10.66
N THR A 95 -3.66 8.66 -11.00
CA THR A 95 -3.25 9.94 -11.60
C THR A 95 -2.73 10.97 -10.59
N LYS A 96 -2.77 10.69 -9.29
CA LYS A 96 -2.21 11.56 -8.26
C LYS A 96 -0.67 11.59 -8.36
N LYS A 97 -0.08 12.77 -8.13
CA LYS A 97 1.38 12.97 -8.18
C LYS A 97 2.12 11.98 -7.29
N GLU A 98 1.58 11.71 -6.11
CA GLU A 98 2.11 10.75 -5.15
C GLU A 98 2.25 9.34 -5.75
N MET A 99 1.26 8.88 -6.52
CA MET A 99 1.31 7.57 -7.17
C MET A 99 2.32 7.54 -8.31
N ILE A 100 2.41 8.63 -9.09
CA ILE A 100 3.42 8.78 -10.16
C ILE A 100 4.84 8.79 -9.57
N ASP A 101 5.02 9.39 -8.39
CA ASP A 101 6.30 9.41 -7.68
C ASP A 101 6.77 8.02 -7.19
N PHE A 102 5.90 6.99 -7.23
CA PHE A 102 6.30 5.59 -7.02
C PHE A 102 6.80 4.87 -8.28
N VAL A 103 6.51 5.39 -9.48
CA VAL A 103 6.88 4.73 -10.75
C VAL A 103 8.38 4.39 -10.82
N PRO A 104 9.33 5.30 -10.47
CA PRO A 104 10.75 4.94 -10.46
C PRO A 104 11.07 3.77 -9.53
N VAL A 105 10.41 3.72 -8.37
CA VAL A 105 10.60 2.65 -7.38
C VAL A 105 10.10 1.31 -7.93
N PHE A 106 8.93 1.28 -8.59
CA PHE A 106 8.45 0.04 -9.22
C PHE A 106 9.40 -0.46 -10.29
N LEU A 107 9.95 0.44 -11.12
CA LEU A 107 10.93 0.09 -12.14
C LEU A 107 12.22 -0.46 -11.55
N GLU A 108 12.70 0.10 -10.43
CA GLU A 108 13.85 -0.45 -9.70
C GLU A 108 13.57 -1.86 -9.15
N ILE A 109 12.37 -2.10 -8.61
CA ILE A 109 11.94 -3.41 -8.12
C ILE A 109 11.90 -4.43 -9.26
N VAL A 110 11.34 -4.05 -10.41
CA VAL A 110 11.29 -4.90 -11.60
C VAL A 110 12.68 -5.16 -12.14
N LYS A 111 13.55 -4.15 -12.20
CA LYS A 111 14.93 -4.32 -12.68
C LYS A 111 15.75 -5.26 -11.80
N ALA A 112 15.54 -5.23 -10.49
CA ALA A 112 16.19 -6.15 -9.56
C ALA A 112 15.81 -7.63 -9.80
N ALA A 113 14.71 -7.90 -10.53
CA ALA A 113 14.33 -9.25 -10.95
C ALA A 113 15.36 -9.92 -11.85
N ASP A 114 15.94 -9.15 -12.77
CA ASP A 114 16.91 -9.65 -13.75
C ASP A 114 18.26 -9.96 -13.09
N GLU A 115 18.49 -9.44 -11.89
CA GLU A 115 19.75 -9.56 -11.14
C GLU A 115 19.69 -10.61 -10.01
N SER A 116 18.49 -11.03 -9.56
CA SER A 116 18.35 -11.92 -8.40
C SER A 116 17.98 -13.36 -8.77
N GLU A 117 18.84 -14.33 -8.44
CA GLU A 117 18.54 -15.78 -8.50
C GLU A 117 17.54 -16.25 -7.40
N ASN A 118 16.97 -15.33 -6.61
CA ASN A 118 16.11 -15.64 -5.47
C ASN A 118 14.61 -15.54 -5.84
N ASP A 119 13.90 -16.67 -5.75
CA ASP A 119 12.45 -16.80 -5.96
C ASP A 119 11.60 -15.89 -5.06
N ASP A 120 12.13 -15.46 -3.90
CA ASP A 120 11.45 -14.57 -2.95
C ASP A 120 11.11 -13.17 -3.53
N SER A 121 11.81 -12.75 -4.58
CA SER A 121 11.56 -11.48 -5.27
C SER A 121 10.34 -11.53 -6.20
N LEU A 122 9.92 -12.71 -6.69
CA LEU A 122 8.92 -12.88 -7.75
C LEU A 122 7.56 -12.27 -7.39
N MET A 123 7.16 -12.34 -6.12
CA MET A 123 5.90 -11.76 -5.65
C MET A 123 5.93 -10.23 -5.69
N ALA A 124 7.03 -9.62 -5.24
CA ALA A 124 7.21 -8.16 -5.30
C ALA A 124 7.29 -7.65 -6.74
N ILE A 125 7.92 -8.42 -7.63
CA ILE A 125 7.99 -8.11 -9.07
C ILE A 125 6.60 -8.14 -9.70
N GLY A 126 5.80 -9.18 -9.43
CA GLY A 126 4.44 -9.30 -9.94
C GLY A 126 3.53 -8.15 -9.47
N GLU A 127 3.65 -7.72 -8.22
CA GLU A 127 2.88 -6.58 -7.72
C GLU A 127 3.36 -5.24 -8.30
N ALA A 128 4.68 -5.05 -8.48
CA ALA A 128 5.22 -3.86 -9.15
C ALA A 128 4.73 -3.77 -10.61
N TYR A 129 4.68 -4.88 -11.34
CA TYR A 129 4.08 -4.93 -12.68
C TYR A 129 2.59 -4.58 -12.68
N ASN A 130 1.82 -5.08 -11.71
CA ASN A 130 0.40 -4.72 -11.59
C ASN A 130 0.19 -3.24 -11.27
N CYS A 131 1.14 -2.60 -10.57
CA CYS A 131 1.11 -1.15 -10.33
C CYS A 131 1.37 -0.33 -11.61
N LEU A 132 2.04 -0.90 -12.61
CA LEU A 132 2.47 -0.23 -13.85
C LEU A 132 1.54 -0.51 -15.06
N LYS A 133 0.53 -1.36 -14.90
CA LYS A 133 -0.38 -1.77 -15.98
C LYS A 133 -1.40 -0.68 -16.36
#